data_AF-A0AAW8M2N5-F1
#
_entry.id   AF-A0AAW8M2N5-F1
#
_cell.length_a   1.000
_cell.length_b   1.000
_cell.length_c   1.000
_cell.angle_alpha   90.00
_cell.angle_beta   90.00
_cell.angle_gamma   90.00
#
_symmetry.space_group_name_H-M   'P 1'
#
loop_
_entity.id
_entity.type
_entity.pdbx_description
1 polymer ?
#
loop_
_entity_poly.entity_id
_entity_poly.type
_entity_poly.pdbx_seq_one_letter_code
_entity_poly.pdbx_strand_id
1 'polypeptide(L)'
;MTERLRDKGEISAPSVSSPLQSGAGFVAFSQKALTTAKRERRYRFVQGSFRVTTLAVSMGLASPVYAETTIVPGGITCSRPGTSGTWTCQVPAAPGVGGHGMATITGIREGSTSSDVDLVQLNSWIANNLGQGSIVAGDTNSRAGAGALSLGMGASATDAGISAGYLAGSSASPGNWGNIAIGDQAGRLVNGQINIAVGAQAGVSVTGADNVALGFASGMGVIGNANFAAGGNSGQRIQGDYNTALGNQAGVDVEGSGNLAIGPLSGTAVKGNMNVALGWLAGSDIVADRSVSIGSEAVMSG
;
A
#
# COMPACT_ATOMS: atom_id res chain seq x y z
N MET A 1 -44.09 -41.56 -37.02
CA MET A 1 -45.05 -42.50 -36.40
C MET A 1 -44.27 -43.39 -35.44
N THR A 2 -44.42 -43.12 -34.12
CA THR A 2 -44.25 -44.01 -32.94
C THR A 2 -42.98 -44.90 -32.81
N GLU A 3 -42.03 -44.66 -31.90
CA GLU A 3 -42.01 -44.73 -30.40
C GLU A 3 -41.64 -46.14 -29.85
N ARG A 4 -40.50 -46.29 -29.14
CA ARG A 4 -40.43 -46.62 -27.68
C ARG A 4 -39.03 -46.95 -27.13
N LEU A 5 -38.87 -46.48 -25.89
CA LEU A 5 -37.75 -46.48 -24.95
C LEU A 5 -37.39 -47.86 -24.35
N ARG A 6 -36.13 -48.03 -23.90
CA ARG A 6 -35.74 -48.77 -22.69
C ARG A 6 -34.43 -48.21 -22.09
N ASP A 7 -34.31 -48.45 -20.79
CA ASP A 7 -33.70 -47.63 -19.73
C ASP A 7 -32.29 -48.11 -19.29
N LYS A 8 -31.55 -47.18 -18.65
CA LYS A 8 -30.56 -47.33 -17.55
C LYS A 8 -29.17 -47.94 -17.75
N GLY A 9 -28.16 -47.14 -17.36
CA GLY A 9 -26.82 -47.56 -16.94
C GLY A 9 -26.17 -46.46 -16.08
N GLU A 10 -26.29 -46.58 -14.75
CA GLU A 10 -25.65 -45.73 -13.73
C GLU A 10 -24.15 -46.04 -13.58
N ILE A 11 -23.39 -44.99 -13.23
CA ILE A 11 -21.94 -45.02 -12.99
C ILE A 11 -21.66 -45.23 -11.50
N SER A 12 -20.76 -46.18 -11.22
CA SER A 12 -20.28 -46.63 -9.91
C SER A 12 -19.28 -45.66 -9.27
N ALA A 13 -19.34 -45.52 -7.93
CA ALA A 13 -18.27 -44.98 -7.09
C ALA A 13 -17.95 -45.97 -5.95
N PRO A 14 -16.68 -46.20 -5.56
CA PRO A 14 -16.35 -47.07 -4.44
C PRO A 14 -16.10 -46.31 -3.12
N SER A 15 -16.31 -47.07 -2.05
CA SER A 15 -16.29 -46.76 -0.61
C SER A 15 -14.90 -46.68 0.03
N VAL A 16 -14.73 -45.84 1.07
CA VAL A 16 -13.85 -46.13 2.25
C VAL A 16 -14.43 -45.50 3.54
N SER A 17 -14.19 -46.19 4.64
CA SER A 17 -14.70 -46.15 6.02
C SER A 17 -14.23 -45.01 6.97
N SER A 18 -15.17 -44.46 7.75
CA SER A 18 -15.23 -44.09 9.21
C SER A 18 -13.99 -43.62 10.03
N PRO A 19 -14.16 -43.07 11.27
CA PRO A 19 -14.70 -41.76 11.67
C PRO A 19 -13.73 -40.99 12.62
N LEU A 20 -13.91 -39.68 12.86
CA LEU A 20 -13.37 -39.01 14.07
C LEU A 20 -14.05 -37.66 14.34
N GLN A 21 -14.37 -37.45 15.62
CA GLN A 21 -15.03 -36.29 16.22
C GLN A 21 -14.10 -35.07 16.38
N SER A 22 -14.69 -33.88 16.28
CA SER A 22 -14.53 -32.66 17.12
C SER A 22 -14.91 -31.48 16.21
N GLY A 23 -15.74 -30.50 16.57
CA GLY A 23 -15.89 -29.79 17.84
C GLY A 23 -15.79 -28.29 17.49
N ALA A 24 -16.69 -27.48 18.05
CA ALA A 24 -16.81 -26.02 17.94
C ALA A 24 -17.58 -25.46 16.73
N GLY A 25 -18.85 -25.11 17.00
CA GLY A 25 -19.73 -24.37 16.10
C GLY A 25 -19.44 -22.87 16.11
N PHE A 26 -19.42 -22.30 14.90
CA PHE A 26 -19.69 -20.90 14.63
C PHE A 26 -21.22 -20.71 14.59
N VAL A 27 -21.78 -19.89 15.47
CA VAL A 27 -23.18 -19.47 15.41
C VAL A 27 -23.26 -18.18 14.59
N ALA A 28 -23.84 -18.30 13.39
CA ALA A 28 -24.24 -17.17 12.57
C ALA A 28 -25.54 -16.55 13.12
N PHE A 29 -25.55 -15.22 13.25
CA PHE A 29 -26.74 -14.43 13.53
C PHE A 29 -27.72 -14.51 12.34
N SER A 30 -28.96 -14.92 12.61
CA SER A 30 -30.10 -14.75 11.69
C SER A 30 -31.14 -13.85 12.36
N GLN A 31 -31.34 -12.67 11.79
CA GLN A 31 -32.40 -11.75 12.15
C GLN A 31 -33.75 -12.32 11.68
N LYS A 32 -34.72 -12.44 12.59
CA LYS A 32 -36.13 -12.53 12.21
C LYS A 32 -36.96 -11.62 13.11
N ALA A 33 -37.76 -10.80 12.45
CA ALA A 33 -38.42 -9.62 12.97
C ALA A 33 -39.78 -9.91 13.64
N LEU A 34 -40.13 -8.98 14.54
CA LEU A 34 -41.46 -8.47 14.94
C LEU A 34 -42.55 -9.44 15.45
N THR A 35 -43.05 -9.18 16.67
CA THR A 35 -44.34 -8.46 16.89
C THR A 35 -44.66 -8.19 18.38
N THR A 36 -44.84 -6.90 18.69
CA THR A 36 -45.88 -6.25 19.51
C THR A 36 -46.15 -6.66 20.99
N ALA A 37 -45.86 -5.76 21.94
CA ALA A 37 -46.85 -5.32 22.95
C ALA A 37 -46.40 -4.05 23.70
N LYS A 38 -47.28 -3.06 23.70
CA LYS A 38 -47.17 -1.68 24.18
C LYS A 38 -47.52 -1.61 25.68
N ARG A 39 -46.65 -1.08 26.55
CA ARG A 39 -47.08 -0.54 27.87
C ARG A 39 -46.02 0.39 28.48
N GLU A 40 -46.33 1.69 28.45
CA GLU A 40 -45.64 2.71 29.24
C GLU A 40 -45.97 2.53 30.73
N ARG A 41 -44.97 2.64 31.61
CA ARG A 41 -45.17 3.04 33.01
C ARG A 41 -43.89 3.68 33.57
N ARG A 42 -44.06 4.93 34.02
CA ARG A 42 -43.06 5.76 34.71
C ARG A 42 -42.61 5.09 36.01
N TYR A 43 -41.32 5.14 36.34
CA TYR A 43 -40.84 4.84 37.68
C TYR A 43 -40.19 6.08 38.32
N ARG A 44 -40.71 6.40 39.51
CA ARG A 44 -40.29 7.48 40.41
C ARG A 44 -38.97 7.12 41.08
N PHE A 45 -38.13 8.14 41.26
CA PHE A 45 -36.98 8.18 42.15
C PHE A 45 -37.38 7.84 43.59
N VAL A 46 -36.67 6.91 44.24
CA VAL A 46 -36.68 6.72 45.68
C VAL A 46 -35.23 6.79 46.16
N GLN A 47 -34.93 7.80 46.98
CA GLN A 47 -33.68 7.90 47.72
C GLN A 47 -33.68 6.89 48.87
N GLY A 48 -32.59 6.15 49.03
CA GLY A 48 -32.34 5.30 50.19
C GLY A 48 -30.84 5.23 50.46
N SER A 49 -30.39 5.93 51.50
CA SER A 49 -29.03 5.86 52.02
C SER A 49 -28.87 4.63 52.92
N PHE A 50 -27.85 3.80 52.67
CA PHE A 50 -27.42 2.77 53.61
C PHE A 50 -25.89 2.71 53.62
N ARG A 51 -25.28 2.97 54.79
CA ARG A 51 -23.85 2.78 55.05
C ARG A 51 -23.71 1.68 56.10
N VAL A 52 -23.00 0.59 55.79
CA VAL A 52 -22.25 -0.24 56.76
C VAL A 52 -21.00 -0.82 56.07
N THR A 53 -19.86 -0.26 56.48
CA THR A 53 -18.52 -0.83 56.73
C THR A 53 -17.96 -2.03 55.91
N THR A 54 -16.91 -1.69 55.16
CA THR A 54 -15.63 -2.39 54.92
C THR A 54 -15.61 -3.91 54.70
N LEU A 55 -15.49 -4.30 53.43
CA LEU A 55 -14.81 -5.52 52.98
C LEU A 55 -13.73 -5.11 51.98
N ALA A 56 -12.46 -5.19 52.38
CA ALA A 56 -11.33 -4.92 51.50
C ALA A 56 -11.16 -6.11 50.54
N VAL A 57 -11.29 -5.85 49.24
CA VAL A 57 -10.84 -6.77 48.18
C VAL A 57 -9.83 -6.01 47.32
N SER A 58 -8.59 -6.49 47.45
CA SER A 58 -7.39 -6.31 46.64
C SER A 58 -7.41 -5.30 45.49
N MET A 59 -6.44 -4.39 45.55
CA MET A 59 -5.90 -3.64 44.42
C MET A 59 -5.52 -4.59 43.27
N GLY A 60 -6.34 -4.62 42.23
CA GLY A 60 -5.93 -4.98 40.88
C GLY A 60 -5.53 -3.69 40.17
N LEU A 61 -4.24 -3.38 40.21
CA LEU A 61 -3.62 -2.29 39.46
C LEU A 61 -3.77 -2.56 37.95
N ALA A 62 -4.83 -2.04 37.35
CA ALA A 62 -4.75 -1.57 35.97
C ALA A 62 -5.02 -0.06 36.06
N SER A 63 -3.92 0.68 36.21
CA SER A 63 -3.89 2.14 36.12
C SER A 63 -4.79 2.59 34.97
N PRO A 64 -5.56 3.69 35.10
CA PRO A 64 -6.06 4.35 33.91
C PRO A 64 -4.84 4.57 33.00
N VAL A 65 -4.92 4.08 31.76
CA VAL A 65 -3.92 4.34 30.73
C VAL A 65 -4.00 5.83 30.44
N TYR A 66 -3.29 6.63 31.24
CA TYR A 66 -3.09 8.04 31.02
C TYR A 66 -2.33 8.16 29.70
N ALA A 67 -3.04 8.55 28.65
CA ALA A 67 -2.44 9.48 27.69
C ALA A 67 -2.26 10.83 28.40
N GLU A 68 -1.54 11.73 27.75
CA GLU A 68 -1.50 13.17 28.05
C GLU A 68 -0.39 13.63 29.01
N THR A 69 0.86 13.40 28.61
CA THR A 69 1.82 14.51 28.74
C THR A 69 1.85 15.23 27.41
N THR A 70 1.14 16.34 27.31
CA THR A 70 1.14 17.20 26.12
C THR A 70 2.18 18.28 26.33
N ILE A 71 3.25 18.26 25.54
CA ILE A 71 4.24 19.34 25.51
C ILE A 71 3.87 20.24 24.34
N VAL A 72 3.79 21.56 24.59
CA VAL A 72 3.50 22.58 23.55
C VAL A 72 4.59 23.65 23.48
N PRO A 73 5.78 23.36 22.92
CA PRO A 73 6.77 24.37 22.59
C PRO A 73 6.56 24.84 21.15
N GLY A 74 6.36 26.14 20.94
CA GLY A 74 6.32 26.72 19.58
C GLY A 74 5.23 26.16 18.66
N GLY A 75 4.14 25.62 19.22
CA GLY A 75 3.00 25.06 18.47
C GLY A 75 3.11 23.56 18.12
N ILE A 76 4.24 22.91 18.42
CA ILE A 76 4.38 21.45 18.28
C ILE A 76 3.63 20.77 19.41
N THR A 77 2.80 19.77 19.11
CA THR A 77 2.04 19.02 20.12
C THR A 77 2.49 17.57 20.11
N CYS A 78 3.04 17.07 21.22
CA CYS A 78 3.48 15.69 21.33
C CYS A 78 2.70 14.92 22.38
N SER A 79 2.45 13.63 22.13
CA SER A 79 1.83 12.70 23.07
C SER A 79 2.45 11.31 22.97
N ARG A 80 2.38 10.55 24.07
CA ARG A 80 2.75 9.13 24.10
C ARG A 80 1.79 8.33 25.00
N PRO A 81 1.63 7.02 24.77
CA PRO A 81 0.92 6.15 25.70
C PRO A 81 1.77 5.88 26.95
N GLY A 82 1.28 6.24 28.15
CA GLY A 82 1.95 5.90 29.42
C GLY A 82 3.25 6.67 29.70
N THR A 83 4.10 6.10 30.56
CA THR A 83 5.35 6.72 31.05
C THR A 83 6.62 6.24 30.35
N SER A 84 6.50 5.30 29.42
CA SER A 84 7.59 4.76 28.61
C SER A 84 7.12 4.49 27.18
N GLY A 85 7.99 4.70 26.19
CA GLY A 85 7.68 4.43 24.78
C GLY A 85 8.02 5.58 23.85
N THR A 86 7.68 5.44 22.56
CA THR A 86 7.95 6.46 21.56
C THR A 86 6.91 7.58 21.57
N TRP A 87 7.37 8.78 21.27
CA TRP A 87 6.50 9.95 21.12
C TRP A 87 5.92 10.05 19.71
N THR A 88 4.69 10.53 19.65
CA THR A 88 4.04 11.01 18.43
C THR A 88 3.91 12.52 18.52
N CYS A 89 4.40 13.24 17.52
CA CYS A 89 4.41 14.70 17.50
C CYS A 89 3.70 15.23 16.26
N GLN A 90 2.79 16.18 16.47
CA GLN A 90 2.17 16.99 15.44
C GLN A 90 2.96 18.29 15.31
N VAL A 91 3.49 18.52 14.11
CA VAL A 91 4.24 19.71 13.74
C VAL A 91 3.34 20.55 12.83
N PRO A 92 2.89 21.74 13.27
CA PRO A 92 2.10 22.62 12.43
C PRO A 92 2.99 23.22 11.32
N ALA A 93 2.35 23.71 10.26
CA ALA A 93 3.05 24.52 9.28
C ALA A 93 3.57 25.80 9.96
N ALA A 94 4.88 26.07 9.87
CA ALA A 94 5.47 27.24 10.50
C ALA A 94 5.15 28.52 9.69
N PRO A 95 4.58 29.59 10.30
CA PRO A 95 4.42 30.87 9.60
C PRO A 95 5.77 31.59 9.45
N GLY A 96 6.20 31.81 8.20
CA GLY A 96 7.20 32.83 7.84
C GLY A 96 8.63 32.69 8.41
N VAL A 97 9.42 31.78 7.84
CA VAL A 97 10.80 31.91 7.31
C VAL A 97 11.09 30.53 6.70
N GLY A 98 10.88 30.38 5.40
CA GLY A 98 11.01 29.08 4.72
C GLY A 98 9.83 28.11 4.86
N GLY A 99 8.88 28.38 5.76
CA GLY A 99 7.53 27.78 5.79
C GLY A 99 7.51 26.27 5.59
N HIS A 100 8.17 25.51 6.48
CA HIS A 100 8.15 24.06 6.45
C HIS A 100 6.70 23.53 6.43
N GLY A 101 6.52 22.36 5.80
CA GLY A 101 5.25 21.67 5.77
C GLY A 101 4.73 21.26 7.15
N MET A 102 3.61 20.55 7.15
CA MET A 102 3.03 19.97 8.35
C MET A 102 3.39 18.49 8.47
N ALA A 103 3.56 18.01 9.70
CA ALA A 103 3.85 16.60 9.93
C ALA A 103 3.10 16.01 11.12
N THR A 104 2.78 14.72 11.02
CA THR A 104 2.56 13.84 12.17
C THR A 104 3.66 12.79 12.16
N ILE A 105 4.58 12.86 13.12
CA ILE A 105 5.79 12.04 13.15
C ILE A 105 5.81 11.17 14.40
N THR A 106 6.06 9.88 14.22
CA THR A 106 6.18 8.89 15.30
C THR A 106 7.63 8.47 15.48
N GLY A 107 7.95 7.82 16.61
CA GLY A 107 9.28 7.26 16.84
C GLY A 107 10.30 8.27 17.36
N ILE A 108 9.85 9.45 17.82
CA ILE A 108 10.71 10.43 18.47
C ILE A 108 11.11 9.91 19.86
N ARG A 109 12.39 10.03 20.21
CA ARG A 109 12.95 9.49 21.46
C ARG A 109 12.76 10.46 22.63
N GLU A 110 12.79 9.88 23.82
CA GLU A 110 12.85 10.64 25.07
C GLU A 110 14.20 11.36 25.20
N GLY A 111 14.18 12.55 25.81
CA GLY A 111 15.39 13.29 26.16
C GLY A 111 16.22 12.56 27.21
N SER A 112 17.52 12.86 27.27
CA SER A 112 18.52 12.12 28.06
C SER A 112 18.27 12.10 29.58
N THR A 113 17.42 12.96 30.12
CA THR A 113 17.21 13.10 31.57
C THR A 113 15.78 13.44 32.01
N SER A 114 14.80 13.51 31.11
CA SER A 114 13.40 13.82 31.48
C SER A 114 12.43 12.96 30.69
N SER A 115 11.23 12.78 31.26
CA SER A 115 10.07 12.15 30.62
C SER A 115 9.52 12.98 29.46
N ASP A 116 10.37 13.74 28.76
CA ASP A 116 10.03 14.69 27.71
C ASP A 116 10.60 14.26 26.37
N VAL A 117 10.13 14.91 25.31
CA VAL A 117 10.59 14.72 23.93
C VAL A 117 11.98 15.32 23.75
N ASP A 118 12.88 14.63 23.03
CA ASP A 118 14.13 15.23 22.54
C ASP A 118 13.83 16.27 21.43
N LEU A 119 13.64 17.54 21.85
CA LEU A 119 13.34 18.65 20.95
C LEU A 119 14.51 19.00 20.02
N VAL A 120 15.75 18.69 20.39
CA VAL A 120 16.92 18.91 19.51
C VAL A 120 16.86 17.94 18.34
N GLN A 121 16.56 16.67 18.62
CA GLN A 121 16.34 15.66 17.59
C GLN A 121 15.16 16.03 16.69
N LEU A 122 14.02 16.42 17.27
CA LEU A 122 12.82 16.76 16.50
C LEU A 122 13.03 17.97 15.58
N ASN A 123 13.63 19.06 16.08
CA ASN A 123 13.91 20.24 15.27
C ASN A 123 14.89 19.93 14.13
N SER A 124 15.89 19.09 14.39
CA SER A 124 16.82 18.62 13.35
C SER A 124 16.10 17.78 12.30
N TRP A 125 15.13 16.95 12.69
CA TRP A 125 14.33 16.18 11.74
C TRP A 125 13.47 17.09 10.85
N ILE A 126 12.78 18.07 11.44
CA ILE A 126 11.93 19.04 10.71
C ILE A 126 12.76 19.75 9.63
N ALA A 127 13.93 20.28 9.99
CA ALA A 127 14.79 21.02 9.07
C ALA A 127 15.28 20.19 7.87
N ASN A 128 15.50 18.88 8.07
CA ASN A 128 16.10 18.01 7.05
C ASN A 128 15.07 17.23 6.22
N ASN A 129 13.85 17.05 6.73
CA ASN A 129 12.87 16.12 6.14
C ASN A 129 11.55 16.77 5.69
N LEU A 130 11.31 18.04 6.03
CA LEU A 130 10.11 18.78 5.60
C LEU A 130 10.45 19.93 4.68
N GLY A 131 10.06 19.79 3.41
CA GLY A 131 10.07 20.88 2.43
C GLY A 131 8.90 21.85 2.62
N GLN A 132 8.96 22.98 1.93
CA GLN A 132 7.92 24.01 1.99
C GLN A 132 6.57 23.47 1.51
N GLY A 133 5.50 23.71 2.28
CA GLY A 133 4.13 23.30 1.91
C GLY A 133 3.92 21.79 1.80
N SER A 134 4.82 20.99 2.37
CA SER A 134 4.73 19.53 2.38
C SER A 134 3.76 18.99 3.43
N ILE A 135 3.36 17.73 3.28
CA ILE A 135 2.57 17.00 4.27
C ILE A 135 3.26 15.65 4.54
N VAL A 136 3.52 15.35 5.81
CA VAL A 136 4.09 14.07 6.24
C VAL A 136 3.23 13.40 7.31
N ALA A 137 2.96 12.10 7.16
CA ALA A 137 2.46 11.26 8.26
C ALA A 137 3.23 9.94 8.29
N GLY A 138 4.10 9.73 9.28
CA GLY A 138 4.99 8.57 9.29
C GLY A 138 5.87 8.46 10.53
N ASP A 139 7.07 7.94 10.33
CA ASP A 139 8.12 7.74 11.35
C ASP A 139 9.33 8.63 11.05
N THR A 140 10.34 8.64 11.93
CA THR A 140 11.56 9.43 11.78
C THR A 140 12.38 9.18 10.51
N ASN A 141 12.05 8.15 9.72
CA ASN A 141 12.66 7.88 8.41
C ASN A 141 11.89 8.50 7.24
N SER A 142 10.72 9.07 7.51
CA SER A 142 9.85 9.66 6.51
C SER A 142 10.32 11.05 6.10
N ARG A 143 10.10 11.43 4.83
CA ARG A 143 10.51 12.73 4.28
C ARG A 143 9.55 13.19 3.18
N ALA A 144 9.36 14.50 3.05
CA ALA A 144 8.69 15.13 1.92
C ALA A 144 9.44 16.38 1.47
N GLY A 145 9.74 16.47 0.17
CA GLY A 145 10.28 17.67 -0.47
C GLY A 145 9.25 18.81 -0.57
N ALA A 146 9.61 19.89 -1.28
CA ALA A 146 8.71 21.04 -1.46
C ALA A 146 7.43 20.65 -2.21
N GLY A 147 6.27 21.03 -1.68
CA GLY A 147 4.95 20.72 -2.25
C GLY A 147 4.62 19.23 -2.32
N ALA A 148 5.34 18.39 -1.56
CA ALA A 148 5.21 16.94 -1.64
C ALA A 148 4.33 16.34 -0.54
N LEU A 149 3.81 15.14 -0.77
CA LEU A 149 3.02 14.35 0.20
C LEU A 149 3.74 13.04 0.51
N SER A 150 3.99 12.75 1.79
CA SER A 150 4.57 11.49 2.24
C SER A 150 3.75 10.84 3.36
N LEU A 151 3.27 9.61 3.15
CA LEU A 151 2.41 8.88 4.08
C LEU A 151 2.93 7.44 4.26
N GLY A 152 3.19 7.03 5.50
CA GLY A 152 3.65 5.68 5.84
C GLY A 152 5.08 5.65 6.39
N MET A 153 5.42 4.56 7.08
CA MET A 153 6.75 4.42 7.70
C MET A 153 7.83 4.30 6.63
N GLY A 154 8.86 5.13 6.75
CA GLY A 154 9.96 5.26 5.80
C GLY A 154 9.56 5.78 4.42
N ALA A 155 8.35 6.30 4.25
CA ALA A 155 7.93 6.88 2.97
C ALA A 155 8.74 8.17 2.69
N SER A 156 9.27 8.30 1.47
CA SER A 156 10.07 9.45 1.07
C SER A 156 9.56 10.01 -0.24
N ALA A 157 9.00 11.22 -0.20
CA ALA A 157 8.64 11.98 -1.40
C ALA A 157 9.68 13.08 -1.62
N THR A 158 10.13 13.23 -2.85
CA THR A 158 10.90 14.38 -3.35
C THR A 158 9.96 15.51 -3.76
N ASP A 159 10.50 16.63 -4.22
CA ASP A 159 9.72 17.81 -4.62
C ASP A 159 8.60 17.48 -5.61
N ALA A 160 7.42 18.06 -5.37
CA ALA A 160 6.19 17.83 -6.12
C ALA A 160 5.78 16.35 -6.27
N GLY A 161 6.31 15.46 -5.42
CA GLY A 161 6.03 14.02 -5.44
C GLY A 161 4.96 13.59 -4.45
N ILE A 162 4.47 12.36 -4.63
CA ILE A 162 3.55 11.68 -3.72
C ILE A 162 4.14 10.33 -3.38
N SER A 163 4.40 10.04 -2.11
CA SER A 163 4.81 8.73 -1.62
C SER A 163 3.85 8.24 -0.54
N ALA A 164 3.17 7.12 -0.75
CA ALA A 164 2.18 6.59 0.18
C ALA A 164 2.31 5.07 0.32
N GLY A 165 2.76 4.58 1.48
CA GLY A 165 2.97 3.17 1.77
C GLY A 165 4.25 2.93 2.56
N TYR A 166 4.42 1.72 3.10
CA TYR A 166 5.67 1.35 3.76
C TYR A 166 6.82 1.43 2.75
N LEU A 167 7.85 2.22 3.06
CA LEU A 167 9.03 2.44 2.20
C LEU A 167 8.73 2.96 0.78
N ALA A 168 7.54 3.52 0.53
CA ALA A 168 7.20 4.10 -0.77
C ALA A 168 8.14 5.28 -1.11
N GLY A 169 8.70 5.30 -2.32
CA GLY A 169 9.65 6.32 -2.77
C GLY A 169 10.97 6.35 -1.99
N SER A 170 11.21 5.41 -1.06
CA SER A 170 12.36 5.46 -0.17
C SER A 170 13.66 5.17 -0.92
N SER A 171 14.56 6.16 -0.97
CA SER A 171 15.80 6.21 -1.79
C SER A 171 15.67 6.97 -3.11
N ALA A 172 14.60 7.73 -3.34
CA ALA A 172 14.62 8.75 -4.38
C ALA A 172 15.75 9.78 -4.12
N SER A 173 16.63 9.94 -5.10
CA SER A 173 17.77 10.86 -5.05
C SER A 173 17.34 12.33 -5.21
N PRO A 174 18.15 13.29 -4.71
CA PRO A 174 17.98 14.70 -5.06
C PRO A 174 17.94 14.90 -6.57
N GLY A 175 16.94 15.63 -7.08
CA GLY A 175 16.70 15.81 -8.53
C GLY A 175 15.62 14.90 -9.12
N ASN A 176 15.12 13.90 -8.37
CA ASN A 176 14.05 13.00 -8.80
C ASN A 176 12.68 13.59 -8.45
N TRP A 177 12.30 14.72 -9.02
CA TRP A 177 11.03 15.40 -8.71
C TRP A 177 9.82 14.79 -9.44
N GLY A 178 8.62 15.06 -8.92
CA GLY A 178 7.35 14.73 -9.59
C GLY A 178 6.98 13.25 -9.64
N ASN A 179 7.66 12.39 -8.89
CA ASN A 179 7.35 10.95 -8.87
C ASN A 179 6.12 10.67 -7.99
N ILE A 180 5.30 9.71 -8.40
CA ILE A 180 4.16 9.19 -7.65
C ILE A 180 4.45 7.73 -7.30
N ALA A 181 4.48 7.38 -6.02
CA ALA A 181 4.77 6.07 -5.48
C ALA A 181 3.70 5.68 -4.44
N ILE A 182 2.75 4.82 -4.79
CA ILE A 182 1.63 4.45 -3.91
C ILE A 182 1.57 2.93 -3.78
N GLY A 183 1.89 2.41 -2.60
CA GLY A 183 1.91 0.98 -2.28
C GLY A 183 3.13 0.59 -1.44
N ASP A 184 3.11 -0.62 -0.89
CA ASP A 184 4.27 -1.20 -0.21
C ASP A 184 5.48 -1.23 -1.16
N GLN A 185 6.55 -0.52 -0.79
CA GLN A 185 7.80 -0.40 -1.56
C GLN A 185 7.65 0.12 -3.00
N ALA A 186 6.51 0.73 -3.34
CA ALA A 186 6.33 1.33 -4.66
C ALA A 186 7.40 2.41 -4.90
N GLY A 187 7.97 2.46 -6.09
CA GLY A 187 8.90 3.53 -6.47
C GLY A 187 10.17 3.66 -5.61
N ARG A 188 10.56 2.61 -4.86
CA ARG A 188 11.63 2.66 -3.84
C ARG A 188 12.96 3.18 -4.40
N LEU A 189 13.50 2.52 -5.41
CA LEU A 189 14.81 2.80 -6.00
C LEU A 189 14.67 3.54 -7.34
N VAL A 190 13.80 4.54 -7.40
CA VAL A 190 13.61 5.35 -8.62
C VAL A 190 14.75 6.36 -8.76
N ASN A 191 15.45 6.29 -9.89
CA ASN A 191 16.43 7.25 -10.38
C ASN A 191 15.93 7.91 -11.67
N GLY A 192 15.17 8.99 -11.52
CA GLY A 192 14.55 9.71 -12.62
C GLY A 192 13.34 10.53 -12.15
N GLN A 193 12.65 11.12 -13.11
CA GLN A 193 11.61 12.14 -12.89
C GLN A 193 10.27 11.69 -13.44
N ILE A 194 9.18 12.17 -12.85
CA ILE A 194 7.81 12.04 -13.39
C ILE A 194 7.41 10.56 -13.61
N ASN A 195 7.91 9.64 -12.79
CA ASN A 195 7.47 8.25 -12.83
C ASN A 195 6.23 8.04 -11.95
N ILE A 196 5.34 7.15 -12.38
CA ILE A 196 4.14 6.76 -11.65
C ILE A 196 4.24 5.27 -11.32
N ALA A 197 4.23 4.93 -10.04
CA ALA A 197 4.25 3.57 -9.51
C ALA A 197 3.10 3.39 -8.52
N VAL A 198 2.08 2.63 -8.90
CA VAL A 198 0.89 2.40 -8.07
C VAL A 198 0.62 0.90 -7.94
N GLY A 199 0.75 0.38 -6.72
CA GLY A 199 0.66 -1.04 -6.39
C GLY A 199 1.82 -1.48 -5.51
N ALA A 200 1.62 -2.53 -4.71
CA ALA A 200 2.73 -3.12 -3.96
C ALA A 200 3.83 -3.58 -4.94
N GLN A 201 5.07 -3.15 -4.67
CA GLN A 201 6.25 -3.42 -5.49
C GLN A 201 6.18 -2.91 -6.95
N ALA A 202 5.26 -2.00 -7.28
CA ALA A 202 5.25 -1.34 -8.58
C ALA A 202 6.48 -0.43 -8.71
N GLY A 203 7.15 -0.44 -9.87
CA GLY A 203 8.25 0.50 -10.15
C GLY A 203 9.38 0.48 -9.13
N VAL A 204 9.67 -0.66 -8.47
CA VAL A 204 10.65 -0.73 -7.36
C VAL A 204 12.02 -0.22 -7.77
N SER A 205 12.47 -0.48 -9.00
CA SER A 205 13.78 -0.10 -9.51
C SER A 205 13.64 0.46 -10.92
N VAL A 206 13.49 1.77 -11.02
CA VAL A 206 13.36 2.47 -12.31
C VAL A 206 14.54 3.41 -12.48
N THR A 207 15.27 3.28 -13.59
CA THR A 207 16.24 4.26 -14.05
C THR A 207 15.75 4.87 -15.36
N GLY A 208 15.32 6.12 -15.30
CA GLY A 208 14.68 6.83 -16.41
C GLY A 208 13.44 7.62 -15.98
N ALA A 209 12.87 8.34 -16.93
CA ALA A 209 11.77 9.28 -16.71
C ALA A 209 10.47 8.85 -17.42
N ASP A 210 9.36 9.43 -16.97
CA ASP A 210 8.03 9.29 -17.61
C ASP A 210 7.50 7.85 -17.69
N ASN A 211 7.97 6.95 -16.81
CA ASN A 211 7.48 5.58 -16.78
C ASN A 211 6.22 5.47 -15.92
N VAL A 212 5.30 4.59 -16.32
CA VAL A 212 4.04 4.30 -15.61
C VAL A 212 3.97 2.81 -15.30
N ALA A 213 3.78 2.46 -14.04
CA ALA A 213 3.70 1.10 -13.52
C ALA A 213 2.48 0.98 -12.60
N LEU A 214 1.47 0.20 -13.03
CA LEU A 214 0.18 0.09 -12.35
C LEU A 214 -0.15 -1.37 -12.06
N GLY A 215 -0.11 -1.76 -10.79
CA GLY A 215 -0.43 -3.11 -10.30
C GLY A 215 0.72 -3.75 -9.53
N PHE A 216 0.42 -4.88 -8.89
CA PHE A 216 1.42 -5.63 -8.12
C PHE A 216 2.64 -5.99 -8.98
N ALA A 217 3.83 -5.55 -8.57
CA ALA A 217 5.10 -5.79 -9.27
C ALA A 217 5.12 -5.39 -10.76
N SER A 218 4.23 -4.48 -11.18
CA SER A 218 4.26 -3.90 -12.53
C SER A 218 5.48 -3.00 -12.68
N GLY A 219 6.15 -3.04 -13.83
CA GLY A 219 7.32 -2.20 -14.10
C GLY A 219 8.42 -2.33 -13.04
N MET A 220 8.54 -3.48 -12.36
CA MET A 220 9.38 -3.65 -11.17
C MET A 220 10.84 -3.25 -11.41
N GLY A 221 11.36 -3.55 -12.60
CA GLY A 221 12.68 -3.17 -13.08
C GLY A 221 12.58 -2.52 -14.46
N VAL A 222 12.82 -1.21 -14.55
CA VAL A 222 12.81 -0.50 -15.84
C VAL A 222 14.11 0.29 -15.99
N ILE A 223 14.76 0.12 -17.14
CA ILE A 223 15.89 0.95 -17.58
C ILE A 223 15.47 1.55 -18.91
N GLY A 224 15.11 2.83 -18.90
CA GLY A 224 14.56 3.54 -20.05
C GLY A 224 13.42 4.49 -19.66
N ASN A 225 12.87 5.15 -20.66
CA ASN A 225 11.93 6.24 -20.52
C ASN A 225 10.60 5.93 -21.21
N ALA A 226 9.54 6.61 -20.76
CA ALA A 226 8.23 6.58 -21.40
C ALA A 226 7.65 5.15 -21.58
N ASN A 227 7.94 4.23 -20.66
CA ASN A 227 7.35 2.90 -20.67
C ASN A 227 6.04 2.89 -19.88
N PHE A 228 5.06 2.12 -20.35
CA PHE A 228 3.77 1.91 -19.68
C PHE A 228 3.60 0.44 -19.37
N ALA A 229 3.39 0.10 -18.10
CA ALA A 229 3.09 -1.23 -17.62
C ALA A 229 1.84 -1.18 -16.73
N ALA A 230 0.84 -1.99 -17.04
CA ALA A 230 -0.38 -2.11 -16.24
C ALA A 230 -0.88 -3.56 -16.16
N GLY A 231 -1.11 -4.03 -14.94
CA GLY A 231 -1.45 -5.42 -14.63
C GLY A 231 -0.40 -6.06 -13.71
N GLY A 232 -0.80 -7.10 -12.97
CA GLY A 232 0.13 -7.81 -12.08
C GLY A 232 1.31 -8.39 -12.85
N ASN A 233 2.54 -8.06 -12.44
CA ASN A 233 3.80 -8.44 -13.10
C ASN A 233 3.92 -8.01 -14.58
N SER A 234 3.12 -7.04 -15.05
CA SER A 234 3.28 -6.48 -16.40
C SER A 234 4.60 -5.71 -16.51
N GLY A 235 5.28 -5.79 -17.65
CA GLY A 235 6.49 -5.00 -17.88
C GLY A 235 7.57 -5.22 -16.82
N GLN A 236 7.63 -6.40 -16.18
CA GLN A 236 8.39 -6.59 -14.94
C GLN A 236 9.87 -6.24 -15.11
N ARG A 237 10.44 -6.49 -16.28
CA ARG A 237 11.81 -6.15 -16.67
C ARG A 237 11.80 -5.57 -18.07
N ILE A 238 12.05 -4.27 -18.19
CA ILE A 238 12.14 -3.55 -19.46
C ILE A 238 13.51 -2.88 -19.56
N GLN A 239 14.20 -3.08 -20.67
CA GLN A 239 15.39 -2.36 -21.08
C GLN A 239 15.12 -1.73 -22.44
N GLY A 240 14.86 -0.43 -22.46
CA GLY A 240 14.47 0.33 -23.65
C GLY A 240 13.36 1.33 -23.37
N ASP A 241 13.00 2.08 -24.40
CA ASP A 241 12.06 3.19 -24.31
C ASP A 241 10.73 2.87 -24.99
N TYR A 242 9.66 3.59 -24.63
CA TYR A 242 8.37 3.58 -25.33
C TYR A 242 7.68 2.20 -25.41
N ASN A 243 7.94 1.29 -24.47
CA ASN A 243 7.25 0.00 -24.43
C ASN A 243 5.91 0.11 -23.71
N THR A 244 4.90 -0.61 -24.18
CA THR A 244 3.57 -0.70 -23.57
C THR A 244 3.23 -2.15 -23.25
N ALA A 245 2.97 -2.46 -21.99
CA ALA A 245 2.61 -3.78 -21.49
C ALA A 245 1.30 -3.70 -20.68
N LEU A 246 0.22 -4.28 -21.20
CA LEU A 246 -1.11 -4.23 -20.59
C LEU A 246 -1.68 -5.65 -20.42
N GLY A 247 -1.77 -6.11 -19.18
CA GLY A 247 -2.28 -7.44 -18.82
C GLY A 247 -1.43 -8.12 -17.76
N ASN A 248 -1.96 -9.17 -17.13
CA ASN A 248 -1.17 -9.96 -16.19
C ASN A 248 0.01 -10.62 -16.91
N GLN A 249 1.24 -10.34 -16.46
CA GLN A 249 2.49 -10.82 -17.08
C GLN A 249 2.66 -10.44 -18.56
N ALA A 250 1.97 -9.40 -19.06
CA ALA A 250 2.24 -8.87 -20.40
C ALA A 250 3.62 -8.19 -20.43
N GLY A 251 4.35 -8.29 -21.54
CA GLY A 251 5.62 -7.59 -21.73
C GLY A 251 6.68 -7.91 -20.68
N VAL A 252 6.66 -9.11 -20.11
CA VAL A 252 7.72 -9.55 -19.20
C VAL A 252 8.98 -9.77 -20.03
N ASP A 253 10.09 -9.18 -19.63
CA ASP A 253 11.42 -9.35 -20.23
C ASP A 253 11.52 -8.78 -21.64
N VAL A 254 11.39 -7.46 -21.74
CA VAL A 254 11.54 -6.73 -23.00
C VAL A 254 12.92 -6.08 -23.06
N GLU A 255 13.70 -6.43 -24.08
CA GLU A 255 14.96 -5.80 -24.46
C GLU A 255 14.76 -5.18 -25.86
N GLY A 256 14.61 -3.86 -25.89
CA GLY A 256 14.27 -3.10 -27.09
C GLY A 256 13.20 -2.05 -26.84
N SER A 257 12.93 -1.25 -27.87
CA SER A 257 12.08 -0.06 -27.76
C SER A 257 10.85 -0.12 -28.65
N GLY A 258 9.78 0.55 -28.23
CA GLY A 258 8.55 0.70 -29.02
C GLY A 258 7.73 -0.59 -29.15
N ASN A 259 7.86 -1.55 -28.23
CA ASN A 259 7.08 -2.79 -28.27
C ASN A 259 5.71 -2.59 -27.60
N LEU A 260 4.69 -3.25 -28.14
CA LEU A 260 3.32 -3.26 -27.64
C LEU A 260 2.90 -4.69 -27.28
N ALA A 261 2.58 -4.94 -26.02
CA ALA A 261 2.06 -6.19 -25.51
C ALA A 261 0.72 -5.96 -24.80
N ILE A 262 -0.38 -6.46 -25.39
CA ILE A 262 -1.73 -6.35 -24.81
C ILE A 262 -2.34 -7.74 -24.69
N GLY A 263 -2.66 -8.14 -23.46
CA GLY A 263 -3.24 -9.44 -23.12
C GLY A 263 -2.38 -10.20 -22.13
N PRO A 264 -2.96 -11.12 -21.33
CA PRO A 264 -2.17 -11.87 -20.36
C PRO A 264 -1.10 -12.70 -21.05
N LEU A 265 0.13 -12.65 -20.53
CA LEU A 265 1.31 -13.34 -21.11
C LEU A 265 1.65 -12.94 -22.56
N SER A 266 1.12 -11.84 -23.08
CA SER A 266 1.51 -11.33 -24.41
C SER A 266 2.92 -10.73 -24.38
N GLY A 267 3.65 -10.85 -25.49
CA GLY A 267 4.94 -10.16 -25.68
C GLY A 267 5.97 -10.48 -24.61
N THR A 268 6.00 -11.71 -24.09
CA THR A 268 7.02 -12.13 -23.13
C THR A 268 8.34 -12.42 -23.83
N ALA A 269 9.47 -12.11 -23.20
CA ALA A 269 10.82 -12.39 -23.69
C ALA A 269 11.12 -11.78 -25.08
N VAL A 270 10.70 -10.54 -25.32
CA VAL A 270 10.93 -9.82 -26.58
C VAL A 270 12.35 -9.26 -26.60
N LYS A 271 13.11 -9.58 -27.64
CA LYS A 271 14.42 -9.01 -27.99
C LYS A 271 14.34 -8.38 -29.36
N GLY A 272 13.97 -7.11 -29.42
CA GLY A 272 13.72 -6.41 -30.67
C GLY A 272 12.86 -5.17 -30.47
N ASN A 273 12.68 -4.43 -31.55
CA ASN A 273 12.04 -3.13 -31.55
C ASN A 273 10.75 -3.15 -32.38
N MET A 274 9.82 -2.27 -32.00
CA MET A 274 8.61 -1.99 -32.78
C MET A 274 7.71 -3.23 -33.01
N ASN A 275 7.71 -4.18 -32.07
CA ASN A 275 6.88 -5.37 -32.16
C ASN A 275 5.47 -5.15 -31.59
N VAL A 276 4.48 -5.85 -32.12
CA VAL A 276 3.09 -5.83 -31.65
C VAL A 276 2.65 -7.24 -31.29
N ALA A 277 2.21 -7.44 -30.06
CA ALA A 277 1.66 -8.66 -29.52
C ALA A 277 0.29 -8.38 -28.89
N LEU A 278 -0.79 -8.93 -29.46
CA LEU A 278 -2.15 -8.73 -28.97
C LEU A 278 -2.89 -10.06 -28.84
N GLY A 279 -3.23 -10.44 -27.61
CA GLY A 279 -3.91 -11.70 -27.29
C GLY A 279 -3.20 -12.49 -26.19
N TRP A 280 -3.89 -13.48 -25.62
CA TRP A 280 -3.26 -14.37 -24.64
C TRP A 280 -2.09 -15.12 -25.28
N LEU A 281 -0.90 -15.07 -24.69
CA LEU A 281 0.35 -15.67 -25.23
C LEU A 281 0.76 -15.20 -26.64
N ALA A 282 0.19 -14.12 -27.17
CA ALA A 282 0.60 -13.60 -28.46
C ALA A 282 2.05 -13.11 -28.40
N GLY A 283 2.85 -13.40 -29.43
CA GLY A 283 4.18 -12.81 -29.62
C GLY A 283 5.18 -13.11 -28.50
N SER A 284 5.12 -14.30 -27.89
CA SER A 284 6.17 -14.77 -26.99
C SER A 284 7.48 -15.01 -27.76
N ASP A 285 8.61 -14.72 -27.12
CA ASP A 285 9.97 -15.00 -27.61
C ASP A 285 10.32 -14.36 -28.96
N ILE A 286 9.76 -13.17 -29.25
CA ILE A 286 10.11 -12.42 -30.48
C ILE A 286 11.58 -11.98 -30.40
N VAL A 287 12.39 -12.36 -31.38
CA VAL A 287 13.80 -11.93 -31.52
C VAL A 287 14.04 -11.02 -32.73
N ALA A 288 12.95 -10.60 -33.40
CA ALA A 288 12.97 -9.76 -34.60
C ALA A 288 12.46 -8.35 -34.29
N ASP A 289 12.70 -7.44 -35.23
CA ASP A 289 12.10 -6.10 -35.24
C ASP A 289 10.84 -6.10 -36.11
N ARG A 290 9.87 -5.23 -35.78
CA ARG A 290 8.69 -4.92 -36.59
C ARG A 290 7.77 -6.11 -36.85
N SER A 291 7.71 -7.06 -35.92
CA SER A 291 6.82 -8.21 -35.97
C SER A 291 5.41 -7.86 -35.47
N VAL A 292 4.39 -8.51 -36.04
CA VAL A 292 2.99 -8.35 -35.62
C VAL A 292 2.37 -9.73 -35.38
N SER A 293 2.00 -9.98 -34.12
CA SER A 293 1.32 -11.18 -33.64
C SER A 293 -0.03 -10.79 -33.03
N ILE A 294 -1.13 -11.16 -33.69
CA ILE A 294 -2.49 -10.82 -33.26
C ILE A 294 -3.34 -12.08 -33.21
N GLY A 295 -3.87 -12.38 -32.02
CA GLY A 295 -4.65 -13.58 -31.74
C GLY A 295 -4.09 -14.36 -30.55
N SER A 296 -4.93 -15.21 -29.96
CA SER A 296 -4.50 -16.13 -28.90
C SER A 296 -3.40 -17.06 -29.44
N GLU A 297 -2.27 -17.15 -28.73
CA GLU A 297 -1.09 -17.95 -29.09
C GLU A 297 -0.48 -17.62 -30.47
N ALA A 298 -0.79 -16.45 -31.04
CA ALA A 298 -0.24 -16.05 -32.32
C ALA A 298 1.28 -15.84 -32.19
N VAL A 299 2.07 -16.60 -32.95
CA VAL A 299 3.53 -16.47 -33.02
C VAL A 299 3.95 -16.05 -34.42
N MET A 300 5.05 -15.31 -34.51
CA MET A 300 5.66 -15.00 -35.81
C MET A 300 6.34 -16.26 -36.36
N SER A 301 6.00 -16.67 -37.58
CA SER A 301 6.83 -17.61 -38.35
C SER A 301 8.01 -16.84 -38.97
N GLY A 302 9.23 -17.25 -38.64
CA GLY A 302 10.46 -16.70 -39.24
C GLY A 302 10.61 -16.98 -40.73
#